data_AF-A0A7J9QZ64-F1
#
_entry.id   AF-A0A7J9QZ64-F1
#
_cell.length_a   1.000
_cell.length_b   1.000
_cell.length_c   1.000
_cell.angle_alpha   90.00
_cell.angle_beta   90.00
_cell.angle_gamma   90.00
#
_symmetry.space_group_name_H-M   'P 1'
#
loop_
_entity.id
_entity.type
_entity.pdbx_description
1 polymer ?
#
loop_
_entity_poly.entity_id
_entity_poly.type
_entity_poly.pdbx_seq_one_letter_code
_entity_poly.pdbx_strand_id
1 'polypeptide(L)' 'LVNQVVPLASLQEEALKMAQQIAGNSIMGVQMSKVAINKGRNADLDTGLAIELLAWRNCFTHPDREERMTAFVNKSKK' A
#
# COMPACT_ATOMS: atom_id res chain seq x y z
N LEU A 1 -4.14 4.12 -19.34
CA LEU A 1 -2.78 4.08 -18.77
C LEU A 1 -2.48 2.66 -18.36
N VAL A 2 -1.27 2.17 -18.61
CA VAL A 2 -0.78 0.83 -18.23
C VAL A 2 0.47 0.98 -17.36
N ASN A 3 0.70 0.05 -16.43
CA ASN A 3 1.86 0.09 -15.54
C ASN A 3 3.16 -0.31 -16.25
N GLN A 4 3.12 -1.32 -17.12
CA GLN A 4 4.28 -1.83 -17.85
C GLN A 4 3.84 -2.54 -19.14
N VAL A 5 4.69 -2.52 -20.17
CA VAL A 5 4.49 -3.28 -21.42
C VAL A 5 5.55 -4.37 -21.50
N VAL A 6 5.12 -5.61 -21.68
CA VAL A 6 5.98 -6.81 -21.68
C VAL A 6 5.58 -7.77 -22.81
N PRO A 7 6.49 -8.63 -23.30
CA PRO A 7 6.14 -9.67 -24.26
C PRO A 7 5.06 -10.62 -23.70
N LEU A 8 4.19 -11.15 -24.58
CA LEU A 8 3.10 -12.03 -24.18
C LEU A 8 3.59 -13.25 -23.36
N ALA A 9 4.73 -13.81 -23.74
CA ALA A 9 5.34 -14.95 -23.05
C ALA A 9 5.71 -14.66 -21.58
N SER A 10 6.01 -13.39 -21.25
CA SER A 10 6.41 -12.97 -19.90
C SER A 10 5.28 -12.29 -19.12
N LEU A 11 4.08 -12.18 -19.71
CA LEU A 11 2.95 -11.44 -19.13
C LEU A 11 2.58 -11.96 -17.73
N GLN A 12 2.43 -13.27 -17.59
CA GLN A 12 2.00 -13.88 -16.33
C GLN A 12 3.07 -13.76 -15.25
N GLU A 13 4.34 -13.95 -15.62
CA GLU A 13 5.47 -13.84 -14.70
C GLU A 13 5.59 -12.42 -14.13
N GLU A 14 5.58 -11.40 -15.00
CA GLU A 14 5.72 -10.01 -14.57
C GLU A 14 4.47 -9.53 -13.78
N ALA A 15 3.28 -10.01 -14.13
CA ALA A 15 2.06 -9.74 -13.35
C ALA A 15 2.13 -10.34 -11.93
N LEU A 16 2.58 -11.59 -11.81
CA LEU A 16 2.73 -12.26 -10.51
C LEU A 16 3.84 -11.64 -9.68
N LYS A 17 4.94 -11.22 -10.30
CA LYS A 17 6.03 -10.50 -9.64
C LYS A 17 5.57 -9.18 -9.03
N MET A 18 4.76 -8.41 -9.76
CA MET A 18 4.14 -7.20 -9.21
C MET A 18 3.19 -7.53 -8.03
N ALA A 19 2.38 -8.59 -8.17
CA ALA A 19 1.49 -9.03 -7.09
C ALA A 19 2.27 -9.45 -5.83
N GLN A 20 3.39 -10.15 -5.98
CA GLN A 20 4.27 -10.54 -4.88
C GLN A 20 4.90 -9.34 -4.19
N GLN A 21 5.33 -8.32 -4.95
CA GLN A 21 5.83 -7.06 -4.38
C GLN A 21 4.75 -6.38 -3.53
N ILE A 22 3.51 -6.33 -4.00
CA ILE A 22 2.38 -5.78 -3.23
C ILE A 22 2.13 -6.63 -1.97
N ALA A 23 2.12 -7.96 -2.10
CA ALA A 23 1.87 -8.90 -1.01
C ALA A 23 2.95 -8.87 0.09
N GLY A 24 4.18 -8.42 -0.20
CA GLY A 24 5.22 -8.20 0.82
C GLY A 24 4.95 -7.02 1.76
N ASN A 25 4.01 -6.14 1.43
CA ASN A 25 3.65 -4.99 2.25
C ASN A 25 2.64 -5.35 3.35
N SER A 26 2.39 -4.39 4.24
CA SER A 26 1.34 -4.51 5.26
C SER A 26 -0.02 -4.70 4.58
N ILE A 27 -0.78 -5.72 4.98
CA ILE A 27 -2.16 -5.92 4.49
C ILE A 27 -3.00 -4.67 4.78
N MET A 28 -2.92 -4.15 6.01
CA MET A 28 -3.62 -2.92 6.41
C MET A 28 -3.13 -1.72 5.60
N GLY A 29 -1.81 -1.58 5.42
CA GLY A 29 -1.22 -0.49 4.62
C GLY A 29 -1.70 -0.48 3.17
N VAL A 30 -1.73 -1.64 2.50
CA VAL A 30 -2.21 -1.77 1.12
C VAL A 30 -3.71 -1.46 1.03
N GLN A 31 -4.51 -1.97 1.97
CA GLN A 31 -5.95 -1.70 2.00
C GLN A 31 -6.25 -0.21 2.19
N MET A 32 -5.62 0.43 3.19
CA MET A 32 -5.84 1.85 3.48
C MET A 32 -5.33 2.76 2.36
N SER A 33 -4.21 2.40 1.72
CA SER A 33 -3.73 3.12 0.53
C SER A 33 -4.76 3.08 -0.60
N LYS A 34 -5.38 1.92 -0.85
CA LYS A 34 -6.43 1.76 -1.86
C LYS A 34 -7.68 2.57 -1.51
N VAL A 35 -8.06 2.64 -0.23
CA VAL A 35 -9.18 3.48 0.24
C VAL A 35 -8.86 4.96 0.02
N ALA A 36 -7.68 5.42 0.44
CA ALA A 36 -7.27 6.81 0.30
C ALA A 36 -7.25 7.25 -1.17
N ILE A 37 -6.71 6.42 -2.08
CA ILE A 37 -6.70 6.72 -3.52
C ILE A 37 -8.13 6.77 -4.08
N ASN A 38 -8.94 5.74 -3.82
CA ASN A 38 -10.27 5.63 -4.44
C ASN A 38 -11.27 6.66 -3.91
N LYS A 39 -11.14 7.05 -2.63
CA LYS A 39 -12.06 8.00 -1.97
C LYS A 39 -11.52 9.43 -2.00
N GLY A 40 -10.21 9.62 -1.99
CA GLY A 40 -9.57 10.94 -1.95
C GLY A 40 -9.33 11.57 -3.31
N ARG A 41 -9.27 10.80 -4.41
CA ARG A 41 -8.89 11.34 -5.75
C ARG A 41 -9.74 12.53 -6.22
N ASN A 42 -11.03 12.56 -5.87
CA ASN A 42 -11.95 13.61 -6.28
C ASN A 42 -12.48 14.42 -5.08
N ALA A 43 -11.82 14.32 -3.93
CA ALA A 43 -12.19 15.04 -2.72
C ALA A 43 -11.60 16.46 -2.74
N ASP A 44 -12.27 17.40 -2.10
CA ASP A 44 -11.68 18.68 -1.72
C ASP A 44 -10.60 18.48 -0.64
N LEU A 45 -9.86 19.54 -0.33
CA LEU A 45 -8.73 19.47 0.59
C LEU A 45 -9.13 18.98 2.00
N ASP A 46 -10.21 19.51 2.56
CA ASP A 46 -10.63 19.18 3.93
C ASP A 46 -11.09 17.72 4.02
N THR A 47 -11.88 17.28 3.03
CA THR A 47 -12.29 15.88 2.90
C THR A 47 -11.09 14.95 2.68
N GLY A 48 -10.13 15.36 1.85
CA GLY A 48 -8.89 14.61 1.59
C GLY A 48 -8.07 14.40 2.86
N LEU A 49 -7.85 15.47 3.63
CA LEU A 49 -7.14 15.41 4.92
C LEU A 49 -7.86 14.51 5.93
N ALA A 50 -9.20 14.52 5.96
CA ALA A 50 -9.98 13.63 6.82
C ALA A 50 -9.80 12.16 6.43
N ILE A 51 -9.76 11.85 5.12
CA ILE A 51 -9.50 10.50 4.59
C ILE A 51 -8.09 10.04 4.95
N GLU A 52 -7.09 10.91 4.80
CA GLU A 52 -5.70 10.62 5.17
C GLU A 52 -5.57 10.33 6.68
N LEU A 53 -6.21 11.15 7.52
CA LEU A 53 -6.22 10.93 8.97
C LEU A 53 -6.86 9.59 9.33
N LEU A 54 -7.95 9.21 8.66
CA LEU A 54 -8.60 7.92 8.86
C LEU A 54 -7.69 6.75 8.43
N ALA A 55 -7.08 6.84 7.26
CA ALA A 55 -6.14 5.82 6.76
C ALA A 55 -4.94 5.68 7.72
N TRP A 56 -4.35 6.80 8.15
CA TRP A 56 -3.24 6.84 9.07
C TRP A 56 -3.60 6.21 10.43
N ARG A 57 -4.74 6.59 11.01
CA ARG A 57 -5.19 6.04 12.31
C ARG A 57 -5.33 4.52 12.25
N ASN A 58 -5.97 3.99 11.21
CA ASN A 58 -6.14 2.54 11.05
C ASN A 58 -4.80 1.80 10.90
N CYS A 59 -3.88 2.35 10.10
CA CYS A 59 -2.53 1.81 9.98
C CYS A 59 -1.77 1.87 11.30
N PHE A 60 -1.90 2.97 12.05
CA PHE A 60 -1.14 3.19 13.29
C PHE A 60 -1.61 2.31 14.45
N THR A 61 -2.91 2.02 14.53
CA THR A 61 -3.48 1.14 15.56
C THR A 61 -3.31 -0.35 15.25
N HIS A 62 -2.89 -0.71 14.03
CA HIS A 62 -2.73 -2.11 13.65
C HIS A 62 -1.42 -2.70 14.21
N PRO A 63 -1.42 -3.94 14.76
CA PRO A 63 -0.23 -4.54 15.38
C PRO A 63 1.01 -4.61 14.46
N ASP A 64 0.78 -4.77 13.15
CA ASP A 64 1.83 -4.77 12.11
C ASP A 64 2.70 -3.50 12.12
N ARG A 65 2.17 -2.38 12.64
CA ARG A 65 2.92 -1.11 12.81
C ARG A 65 4.09 -1.28 13.76
N GLU A 66 3.92 -1.99 14.87
CA GLU A 66 4.97 -2.19 15.87
C GLU A 66 6.12 -3.00 15.29
N GLU A 67 5.78 -4.13 14.70
CA GLU A 67 6.76 -5.06 14.14
C GLU A 67 7.53 -4.45 12.96
N ARG A 68 6.82 -3.86 11.98
CA ARG A 68 7.47 -3.25 10.80
C ARG A 68 8.29 -2.03 11.17
N MET A 69 7.83 -1.20 12.09
CA MET A 69 8.60 -0.03 12.53
C MET A 69 9.85 -0.46 13.31
N THR A 70 9.74 -1.49 14.14
CA THR A 70 10.89 -2.05 14.87
C THR A 70 11.91 -2.64 13.90
N ALA A 71 11.45 -3.42 12.92
CA ALA A 71 12.31 -3.98 11.87
C ALA A 71 13.01 -2.86 11.07
N PHE A 72 12.28 -1.80 10.73
CA PHE A 72 12.83 -0.63 10.03
C PHE A 72 13.93 0.06 10.85
N VAL A 73 13.69 0.35 12.14
CA VAL A 73 14.67 0.96 13.05
C VAL A 73 15.91 0.09 13.20
N ASN A 74 15.73 -1.23 13.30
CA ASN A 74 16.81 -2.19 13.45
C ASN A 74 17.50 -2.55 12.12
N LYS A 75 17.07 -1.98 10.99
CA LYS A 75 17.53 -2.31 9.64
C LYS A 75 17.47 -3.81 9.33
N SER A 76 16.54 -4.53 9.95
CA SER A 76 16.28 -5.93 9.69
C SER A 76 15.13 -6.07 8.70
N LYS A 77 15.10 -7.19 7.98
CA LYS A 77 13.92 -7.53 7.19
C LYS A 77 12.82 -8.03 8.13
N LYS A 78 11.57 -7.77 7.73
CA LYS A 78 10.42 -8.55 8.14
C LYS A 78 10.16 -9.59 7.05
#